data_AF-A0A0B2WQD6-F1
#
_entry.id   AF-A0A0B2WQD6-F1
#
_cell.length_a   1.000
_cell.length_b   1.000
_cell.length_c   1.000
_cell.angle_alpha   90.00
_cell.angle_beta   90.00
_cell.angle_gamma   90.00
#
_symmetry.space_group_name_H-M   'P 1'
#
loop_
_entity.id
_entity.type
_entity.pdbx_description
1 polymer ?
#
loop_
_entity_poly.entity_id
_entity_poly.type
_entity_poly.pdbx_seq_one_letter_code
_entity_poly.pdbx_strand_id
1 'polypeptide(L)'
;MFAEDTGWSSRHSDEGRLLAVSVATKELGEKAASVDVGAAGDAVGFKDEQIAPQPVSKASSVLMVLVGGLALFSDGYNAQTVGYMNTVLSQLHPEEYTKDVKTRVSNAFPIGEVFGMLFSGWAIDRLGRRNGIFWATLFLVLGLVLSAAAHGTTLGGMFWMMIVGRGVAGFGAGGE
;
A
#
# COMPACT_ATOMS: atom_id res chain seq x y z
N MET A 1 -60.94 -25.15 13.28
CA MET A 1 -59.52 -25.44 13.51
C MET A 1 -58.93 -25.86 12.18
N PHE A 2 -58.41 -24.91 11.39
CA PHE A 2 -57.43 -25.14 10.31
C PHE A 2 -56.88 -23.75 9.95
N ALA A 3 -55.63 -23.50 10.34
CA ALA A 3 -54.85 -22.32 10.00
C ALA A 3 -53.57 -22.84 9.35
N GLU A 4 -53.37 -22.56 8.07
CA GLU A 4 -52.17 -22.77 7.22
C GLU A 4 -52.68 -22.43 5.80
N ASP A 5 -52.01 -21.72 4.90
CA ASP A 5 -50.59 -21.56 4.66
C ASP A 5 -50.42 -20.38 3.67
N THR A 6 -49.78 -19.27 4.06
CA THR A 6 -49.38 -18.19 3.14
C THR A 6 -47.86 -17.99 3.11
N GLY A 7 -47.10 -18.96 3.66
CA GLY A 7 -45.65 -18.83 3.85
C GLY A 7 -44.77 -19.32 2.69
N TRP A 8 -45.34 -19.77 1.57
CA TRP A 8 -44.56 -20.47 0.52
C TRP A 8 -43.95 -19.53 -0.55
N SER A 9 -44.52 -18.34 -0.76
CA SER A 9 -44.06 -17.38 -1.80
C SER A 9 -42.90 -16.49 -1.33
N SER A 10 -42.83 -16.14 -0.04
CA SER A 10 -41.76 -15.28 0.51
C SER A 10 -40.43 -16.03 0.72
N ARG A 11 -40.49 -17.32 1.08
CA ARG A 11 -39.30 -18.15 1.38
C ARG A 11 -38.36 -18.33 0.18
N HIS A 12 -38.88 -18.49 -1.04
CA HIS A 12 -38.05 -18.62 -2.24
C HIS A 12 -37.38 -17.30 -2.66
N SER A 13 -37.99 -16.14 -2.36
CA SER A 13 -37.36 -14.84 -2.62
C SER A 13 -36.22 -14.56 -1.62
N ASP A 14 -36.39 -14.99 -0.38
CA ASP A 14 -35.39 -14.79 0.67
C ASP A 14 -34.18 -15.71 0.47
N GLU A 15 -34.36 -16.97 0.09
CA GLU A 15 -33.25 -17.88 -0.23
C GLU A 15 -32.41 -17.39 -1.42
N GLY A 16 -33.06 -16.87 -2.47
CA GLY A 16 -32.36 -16.27 -3.62
C GLY A 16 -31.53 -15.02 -3.25
N ARG A 17 -32.05 -14.19 -2.34
CA ARG A 17 -31.33 -13.02 -1.81
C ARG A 17 -30.18 -13.41 -0.90
N LEU A 18 -30.35 -14.43 -0.06
CA LEU A 18 -29.31 -14.94 0.82
C LEU A 18 -28.18 -15.60 0.01
N LEU A 19 -28.50 -16.30 -1.08
CA LEU A 19 -27.51 -16.83 -2.00
C LEU A 19 -26.77 -15.72 -2.75
N ALA A 20 -27.47 -14.67 -3.22
CA ALA A 20 -26.83 -13.53 -3.85
C ALA A 20 -25.90 -12.76 -2.89
N VAL A 21 -26.29 -12.61 -1.62
CA VAL A 21 -25.46 -11.99 -0.57
C VAL A 21 -24.26 -12.87 -0.23
N SER A 22 -24.43 -14.20 -0.16
CA SER A 22 -23.35 -15.17 0.07
C SER A 22 -22.33 -15.18 -1.07
N VAL A 23 -22.80 -15.14 -2.32
CA VAL A 23 -21.94 -15.05 -3.50
C VAL A 23 -21.23 -13.69 -3.54
N ALA A 24 -21.93 -12.58 -3.29
CA ALA A 24 -21.31 -11.25 -3.23
C ALA A 24 -20.27 -11.13 -2.10
N THR A 25 -20.52 -11.71 -0.93
CA THR A 25 -19.54 -11.74 0.17
C THR A 25 -18.35 -12.65 -0.12
N LYS A 26 -18.56 -13.75 -0.84
CA LYS A 26 -17.48 -14.63 -1.32
C LYS A 26 -16.61 -13.95 -2.38
N GLU A 27 -17.23 -13.26 -3.34
CA GLU A 27 -16.54 -12.47 -4.37
C GLU A 27 -15.77 -11.28 -3.77
N LEU A 28 -16.32 -10.63 -2.74
CA LEU A 28 -15.63 -9.58 -1.98
C LEU A 28 -14.46 -10.15 -1.17
N GLY A 29 -14.63 -11.34 -0.59
CA GLY A 29 -13.55 -12.05 0.10
C GLY A 29 -12.45 -12.51 -0.85
N GLU A 30 -12.81 -12.96 -2.06
CA GLU A 30 -11.87 -13.38 -3.10
C GLU A 30 -11.12 -12.19 -3.71
N LYS A 31 -11.79 -11.05 -3.92
CA LYS A 31 -11.14 -9.79 -4.34
C LYS A 31 -10.25 -9.17 -3.27
N ALA A 32 -10.60 -9.32 -1.99
CA ALA A 32 -9.71 -8.93 -0.90
C ALA A 32 -8.49 -9.86 -0.79
N ALA A 33 -8.65 -11.14 -1.15
CA ALA A 33 -7.56 -12.12 -1.20
C ALA A 33 -6.71 -12.01 -2.48
N SER A 34 -7.23 -11.41 -3.55
CA SER A 34 -6.53 -11.15 -4.82
C SER A 34 -5.94 -9.74 -4.88
N VAL A 35 -5.98 -8.96 -3.80
CA VAL A 35 -5.06 -7.83 -3.68
C VAL A 35 -3.68 -8.46 -3.68
N ASP A 36 -2.96 -8.29 -4.79
CA ASP A 36 -1.59 -8.76 -4.95
C ASP A 36 -0.76 -8.20 -3.80
N VAL A 37 -0.61 -9.00 -2.75
CA VAL A 37 0.34 -8.79 -1.68
C VAL A 37 1.71 -9.09 -2.29
N GLY A 38 2.19 -8.12 -3.07
CA GLY A 38 3.51 -8.11 -3.65
C GLY A 38 4.54 -8.20 -2.54
N ALA A 39 5.27 -9.30 -2.54
CA ALA A 39 6.67 -9.42 -2.14
C ALA A 39 7.14 -8.99 -0.74
N ALA A 40 6.25 -8.80 0.25
CA ALA A 40 6.66 -8.81 1.66
C ALA A 40 6.92 -10.24 2.18
N GLY A 41 7.92 -10.91 1.61
CA GLY A 41 8.49 -12.09 2.21
C GLY A 41 9.32 -12.94 1.26
N ASP A 42 10.57 -12.52 1.08
CA ASP A 42 11.71 -13.43 0.84
C ASP A 42 12.99 -12.70 1.28
N ALA A 43 13.02 -12.27 2.54
CA ALA A 43 14.24 -11.76 3.19
C ALA A 43 14.73 -12.74 4.26
N VAL A 44 14.96 -14.00 3.89
CA VAL A 44 15.91 -14.89 4.60
C VAL A 44 16.60 -15.72 3.53
N GLY A 45 17.93 -15.61 3.47
CA GLY A 45 18.73 -16.09 2.35
C GLY A 45 18.46 -17.54 1.93
N PHE A 46 18.21 -17.75 0.65
CA PHE A 46 18.32 -19.05 0.01
C PHE A 46 19.33 -18.95 -1.13
N LYS A 47 20.46 -19.63 -0.92
CA LYS A 47 21.30 -20.15 -2.00
C LYS A 47 20.40 -20.94 -2.95
N ASP A 48 20.64 -20.88 -4.25
CA ASP A 48 19.94 -21.60 -5.30
C ASP A 48 20.13 -23.13 -5.17
N GLU A 49 19.59 -23.71 -4.11
CA GLU A 49 19.36 -25.15 -3.94
C GLU A 49 17.87 -25.36 -4.26
N GLN A 50 17.55 -26.26 -5.19
CA GLN A 50 16.17 -26.58 -5.55
C GLN A 50 15.42 -27.17 -4.33
N ILE A 51 14.75 -26.30 -3.56
CA ILE A 51 13.95 -26.69 -2.41
C ILE A 51 12.61 -27.24 -2.93
N ALA A 52 12.40 -28.56 -2.79
CA ALA A 52 11.09 -29.17 -2.94
C ALA A 52 10.05 -28.38 -2.10
N PRO A 53 8.83 -28.13 -2.59
CA PRO A 53 7.86 -27.27 -1.93
C PRO A 53 7.54 -27.84 -0.55
N GLN A 54 8.16 -27.26 0.49
CA GLN A 54 7.87 -27.62 1.86
C GLN A 54 6.45 -27.11 2.16
N PRO A 55 5.59 -27.92 2.80
CA PRO A 55 4.24 -27.48 3.14
C PRO A 55 4.35 -26.26 4.06
N VAL A 56 4.02 -25.08 3.53
CA VAL A 56 3.96 -23.85 4.31
C VAL A 56 2.97 -24.06 5.45
N SER A 57 3.44 -23.89 6.68
CA SER A 57 2.58 -23.99 7.85
C SER A 57 1.46 -22.95 7.73
N LYS A 58 0.22 -23.31 8.10
CA LYS A 58 -0.92 -22.36 8.13
C LYS A 58 -0.58 -21.09 8.92
N ALA A 59 0.23 -21.23 9.97
CA ALA A 59 0.73 -20.09 10.74
C ALA A 59 1.65 -19.18 9.91
N SER A 60 2.51 -19.74 9.06
CA SER A 60 3.39 -18.98 8.16
C SER A 60 2.58 -18.22 7.11
N SER A 61 1.54 -18.84 6.54
CA SER A 61 0.66 -18.16 5.57
C SER A 61 -0.10 -17.00 6.23
N VAL A 62 -0.63 -17.21 7.44
CA VAL A 62 -1.30 -16.13 8.20
C VAL A 62 -0.31 -15.00 8.51
N LEU A 63 0.92 -15.33 8.92
CA LEU A 63 1.94 -14.31 9.20
C LEU A 63 2.31 -13.52 7.94
N MET A 64 2.45 -14.15 6.77
CA MET A 64 2.74 -13.40 5.53
C MET A 64 1.61 -12.45 5.15
N VAL A 65 0.34 -12.88 5.31
CA VAL A 65 -0.81 -12.00 5.08
C VAL A 65 -0.82 -10.83 6.06
N LEU A 66 -0.50 -11.07 7.34
CA LEU A 66 -0.40 -10.01 8.35
C LEU A 66 0.74 -9.03 8.05
N VAL A 67 1.90 -9.53 7.60
CA VAL A 67 3.05 -8.70 7.23
C VAL A 67 2.71 -7.83 6.02
N GLY A 68 2.10 -8.40 4.98
CA GLY A 68 1.64 -7.64 3.82
C GLY A 68 0.57 -6.60 4.16
N GLY A 69 -0.37 -6.93 5.04
CA GLY A 69 -1.35 -5.98 5.55
C GLY A 69 -0.72 -4.83 6.33
N LEU A 70 0.34 -5.09 7.10
CA LEU A 70 1.08 -4.07 7.83
C LEU A 70 1.88 -3.15 6.89
N ALA A 71 2.45 -3.70 5.81
CA ALA A 71 3.12 -2.91 4.78
C ALA A 71 2.16 -1.92 4.10
N LEU A 72 1.01 -2.41 3.60
CA LEU A 72 -0.02 -1.56 2.99
C LEU A 72 -0.57 -0.51 3.98
N PHE A 73 -0.70 -0.88 5.26
CA PHE A 73 -1.08 0.07 6.30
C PHE A 73 -0.02 1.19 6.48
N SER A 74 1.27 0.84 6.43
CA SER A 74 2.39 1.79 6.53
C SER A 74 2.39 2.81 5.39
N ASP A 75 2.12 2.37 4.16
CA ASP A 75 2.05 3.26 3.00
C ASP A 75 0.84 4.20 3.08
N GLY A 76 -0.30 3.67 3.49
CA GLY A 76 -1.50 4.45 3.80
C GLY A 76 -1.25 5.51 4.90
N TYR A 77 -0.47 5.18 5.94
CA TYR A 77 -0.08 6.14 6.96
C TYR A 77 0.80 7.26 6.40
N ASN A 78 1.79 6.94 5.56
CA ASN A 78 2.65 7.93 4.90
C ASN A 78 1.87 8.89 3.99
N ALA A 79 0.84 8.39 3.30
CA ALA A 79 -0.07 9.19 2.50
C ALA A 79 -1.00 10.07 3.34
N GLN A 80 -1.54 9.58 4.46
CA GLN A 80 -2.45 10.39 5.30
C GLN A 80 -1.76 11.46 6.13
N THR A 81 -0.56 11.18 6.65
CA THR A 81 0.15 12.08 7.56
C THR A 81 0.42 13.46 6.93
N VAL A 82 0.58 13.50 5.60
CA VAL A 82 0.78 14.76 4.86
C VAL A 82 -0.44 15.70 4.95
N GLY A 83 -1.66 15.15 5.05
CA GLY A 83 -2.87 15.94 5.20
C GLY A 83 -2.88 16.72 6.53
N TYR A 84 -2.38 16.09 7.59
CA TYR A 84 -2.19 16.75 8.88
C TYR A 84 -1.05 17.77 8.84
N MET A 85 0.09 17.39 8.24
CA MET A 85 1.24 18.29 8.06
C MET A 85 0.84 19.56 7.30
N ASN A 86 0.04 19.44 6.24
CA ASN A 86 -0.44 20.59 5.49
C ASN A 86 -1.19 21.61 6.37
N THR A 87 -2.00 21.12 7.31
CA THR A 87 -2.77 22.00 8.21
C THR A 87 -1.86 22.72 9.20
N VAL A 88 -0.90 22.00 9.77
CA VAL A 88 0.08 22.56 10.71
C VAL A 88 1.02 23.55 10.02
N LEU A 89 1.56 23.18 8.85
CA LEU A 89 2.47 24.02 8.06
C LEU A 89 1.78 25.27 7.51
N SER A 90 0.49 25.18 7.13
CA SER A 90 -0.31 26.36 6.77
C SER A 90 -0.48 27.37 7.91
N GLN A 91 -0.44 26.93 9.17
CA GLN A 91 -0.51 27.83 10.34
C GLN A 91 0.86 28.36 10.75
N LEU A 92 1.90 27.53 10.64
CA LEU A 92 3.27 27.89 11.05
C LEU A 92 3.95 28.83 10.04
N HIS A 93 3.69 28.65 8.74
CA HIS A 93 4.35 29.36 7.66
C HIS A 93 3.37 29.86 6.58
N PRO A 94 2.46 30.78 6.93
CA PRO A 94 1.36 31.19 6.06
C PRO A 94 1.80 31.91 4.78
N GLU A 95 2.94 32.61 4.80
CA GLU A 95 3.42 33.40 3.64
C GLU A 95 4.12 32.55 2.57
N GLU A 96 4.84 31.50 2.98
CA GLU A 96 5.62 30.66 2.05
C GLU A 96 4.92 29.33 1.71
N TYR A 97 4.04 28.83 2.58
CA TYR A 97 3.31 27.58 2.37
C TYR A 97 2.01 27.78 1.56
N THR A 98 2.21 28.22 0.32
CA THR A 98 1.14 28.50 -0.64
C THR A 98 0.34 27.25 -1.02
N LYS A 99 -0.84 27.46 -1.61
CA LYS A 99 -1.73 26.37 -2.08
C LYS A 99 -1.01 25.40 -3.03
N ASP A 100 -0.11 25.91 -3.87
CA ASP A 100 0.63 25.08 -4.82
C ASP A 100 1.64 24.16 -4.12
N VAL A 101 2.36 24.67 -3.12
CA VAL A 101 3.31 23.86 -2.35
C VAL A 101 2.58 22.76 -1.57
N LYS A 102 1.44 23.10 -0.95
CA LYS A 102 0.58 22.16 -0.24
C LYS A 102 0.15 20.99 -1.14
N THR A 103 -0.34 21.30 -2.34
CA THR A 103 -0.75 20.27 -3.32
C THR A 103 0.43 19.41 -3.75
N ARG A 104 1.60 20.01 -3.98
CA ARG A 104 2.81 19.28 -4.41
C ARG A 104 3.33 18.34 -3.32
N VAL A 105 3.33 18.78 -2.06
CA VAL A 105 3.75 17.97 -0.90
C VAL A 105 2.82 16.77 -0.71
N SER A 106 1.50 16.97 -0.85
CA SER A 106 0.51 15.88 -0.78
C SER A 106 0.62 14.88 -1.92
N ASN A 107 0.80 15.35 -3.15
CA ASN A 107 0.74 14.49 -4.33
C ASN A 107 2.08 13.80 -4.61
N ALA A 108 3.20 14.27 -4.05
CA ALA A 108 4.52 13.70 -4.33
C ALA A 108 4.65 12.20 -4.01
N PHE A 109 4.14 11.76 -2.84
CA PHE A 109 4.21 10.36 -2.42
C PHE A 109 3.39 9.43 -3.32
N PRO A 110 2.07 9.63 -3.51
CA PRO A 110 1.27 8.75 -4.37
C PRO A 110 1.68 8.81 -5.84
N ILE A 111 2.16 9.95 -6.34
CA ILE A 111 2.73 10.02 -7.69
C ILE A 111 4.01 9.17 -7.76
N GLY A 112 4.88 9.26 -6.76
CA GLY A 112 6.09 8.43 -6.67
C GLY A 112 5.78 6.94 -6.68
N GLU A 113 4.76 6.52 -5.93
CA GLU A 113 4.28 5.13 -5.84
C GLU A 113 3.84 4.57 -7.20
N VAL A 114 3.09 5.36 -7.98
CA VAL A 114 2.70 4.98 -9.36
C VAL A 114 3.92 4.75 -10.24
N PHE A 115 4.93 5.63 -10.18
CA PHE A 115 6.16 5.44 -10.93
C PHE A 115 6.99 4.25 -10.41
N GLY A 116 6.99 4.02 -9.10
CA GLY A 116 7.63 2.88 -8.45
C GLY A 116 7.08 1.55 -8.94
N MET A 117 5.76 1.41 -9.00
CA MET A 117 5.10 0.20 -9.51
C MET A 117 5.45 -0.09 -10.98
N LEU A 118 5.46 0.95 -11.82
CA LEU A 118 5.82 0.81 -13.23
C LEU A 118 7.29 0.41 -13.43
N PHE A 119 8.20 1.04 -12.67
CA PHE A 119 9.62 0.73 -12.74
C PHE A 119 9.94 -0.63 -12.15
N SER A 120 9.34 -0.99 -11.00
CA SER A 120 9.57 -2.27 -10.35
C SER A 120 9.08 -3.43 -11.21
N GLY A 121 7.92 -3.30 -11.86
CA GLY A 121 7.45 -4.28 -12.85
C GLY A 121 8.47 -4.53 -13.95
N TRP A 122 8.99 -3.46 -14.57
CA TRP A 122 10.04 -3.57 -15.58
C TRP A 122 11.37 -4.11 -15.01
N ALA A 123 11.74 -3.70 -13.80
CA ALA A 123 12.98 -4.10 -13.14
C ALA A 123 12.97 -5.59 -12.76
N ILE A 124 11.84 -6.12 -12.30
CA ILE A 124 11.67 -7.54 -11.99
C ILE A 124 11.81 -8.37 -13.28
N ASP A 125 11.20 -7.91 -14.37
CA ASP A 125 11.26 -8.58 -15.68
C ASP A 125 12.67 -8.64 -16.27
N ARG A 126 13.53 -7.64 -15.98
CA ARG A 126 14.84 -7.50 -16.63
C ARG A 126 16.05 -7.81 -15.74
N LEU A 127 16.00 -7.44 -14.46
CA LEU A 127 17.12 -7.46 -13.50
C LEU A 127 16.96 -8.58 -12.45
N GLY A 128 15.82 -9.28 -12.46
CA GLY A 128 15.49 -10.36 -11.54
C GLY A 128 14.92 -9.88 -10.20
N ARG A 129 14.01 -10.69 -9.63
CA ARG A 129 13.23 -10.38 -8.42
C ARG A 129 14.06 -9.92 -7.23
N ARG A 130 15.26 -10.50 -7.03
CA ARG A 130 16.15 -10.18 -5.90
C ARG A 130 16.68 -8.74 -5.94
N ASN A 131 17.04 -8.26 -7.13
CA ASN A 131 17.58 -6.91 -7.28
C ASN A 131 16.45 -5.88 -7.20
N GLY A 132 15.26 -6.18 -7.73
CA GLY A 132 14.09 -5.30 -7.63
C GLY A 132 13.76 -4.93 -6.19
N ILE A 133 13.62 -5.92 -5.32
CA ILE A 133 13.29 -5.72 -3.89
C ILE A 133 14.40 -4.93 -3.18
N PHE A 134 15.68 -5.24 -3.45
CA PHE A 134 16.78 -4.49 -2.84
C PHE A 134 16.76 -3.00 -3.20
N TRP A 135 16.51 -2.68 -4.48
CA TRP A 135 16.39 -1.30 -4.93
C TRP A 135 15.15 -0.60 -4.36
N ALA A 136 14.01 -1.28 -4.28
CA ALA A 136 12.78 -0.75 -3.70
C ALA A 136 12.99 -0.31 -2.24
N THR A 137 13.50 -1.22 -1.40
CA THR A 137 13.77 -0.92 0.02
C THR A 137 14.84 0.18 0.18
N LEU A 138 15.86 0.21 -0.68
CA LEU A 138 16.89 1.25 -0.64
C LEU A 138 16.32 2.64 -0.94
N PHE A 139 15.52 2.78 -2.00
CA PHE A 139 14.89 4.05 -2.36
C PHE A 139 13.86 4.50 -1.31
N LEU A 140 13.11 3.56 -0.74
CA LEU A 140 12.15 3.86 0.33
C LEU A 140 12.87 4.47 1.54
N VAL A 141 13.89 3.79 2.06
CA VAL A 141 14.61 4.23 3.26
C VAL A 141 15.33 5.55 3.00
N LEU A 142 15.97 5.70 1.82
CA LEU A 142 16.62 6.95 1.43
C LEU A 142 15.62 8.11 1.35
N GLY A 143 14.44 7.88 0.76
CA GLY A 143 13.40 8.89 0.65
C GLY A 143 12.84 9.33 2.01
N LEU A 144 12.60 8.37 2.92
CA LEU A 144 12.15 8.67 4.28
C LEU A 144 13.20 9.48 5.04
N VAL A 145 14.46 9.06 4.99
CA VAL A 145 15.56 9.78 5.67
C VAL A 145 15.71 11.19 5.08
N LEU A 146 15.63 11.34 3.76
CA LEU A 146 15.72 12.65 3.11
C LEU A 146 14.54 13.56 3.49
N SER A 147 13.33 13.00 3.58
CA SER A 147 12.15 13.76 3.99
C SER A 147 12.18 14.12 5.48
N ALA A 148 12.77 13.27 6.34
CA ALA A 148 12.92 13.53 7.77
C ALA A 148 14.07 14.49 8.09
N ALA A 149 15.17 14.40 7.35
CA ALA A 149 16.34 15.27 7.45
C ALA A 149 16.17 16.58 6.65
N ALA A 150 14.98 16.85 6.08
CA ALA A 150 14.69 18.05 5.33
C ALA A 150 14.80 19.29 6.23
N HIS A 151 16.01 19.85 6.29
CA HIS A 151 16.33 21.11 6.96
C HIS A 151 17.02 22.02 5.95
N GLY A 152 16.28 22.98 5.41
CA GLY A 152 16.80 23.98 4.47
C GLY A 152 17.14 25.28 5.19
N THR A 153 18.21 25.95 4.79
CA THR A 153 18.55 27.32 5.23
C THR A 153 17.52 28.36 4.75
N THR A 154 16.65 27.98 3.81
CA THR A 154 15.46 28.73 3.35
C THR A 154 14.24 27.82 3.39
N LEU A 155 13.08 28.36 3.73
CA LEU A 155 11.84 27.60 3.88
C LEU A 155 11.37 26.94 2.57
N GLY A 156 11.47 27.65 1.45
CA GLY A 156 11.22 27.08 0.12
C GLY A 156 12.11 25.87 -0.20
N GLY A 157 13.39 25.92 0.19
CA GLY A 157 14.33 24.80 0.04
C GLY A 157 13.97 23.60 0.92
N MET A 158 13.50 23.84 2.14
CA MET A 158 12.99 22.80 3.05
C MET A 158 11.80 22.07 2.43
N PHE A 159 10.81 22.80 1.88
CA PHE A 159 9.66 22.19 1.22
C PHE A 159 10.05 21.43 -0.04
N TRP A 160 11.00 21.95 -0.84
CA TRP A 160 11.49 21.24 -2.01
C TRP A 160 12.19 19.92 -1.68
N MET A 161 13.06 19.91 -0.64
CA MET A 161 13.68 18.67 -0.18
C MET A 161 12.64 17.67 0.34
N MET A 162 11.63 18.15 1.08
CA MET A 162 10.54 17.31 1.55
C MET A 162 9.72 16.72 0.38
N ILE A 163 9.39 17.52 -0.65
CA ILE A 163 8.68 17.05 -1.85
C ILE A 163 9.48 15.95 -2.55
N VAL A 164 10.78 16.17 -2.77
CA VAL A 164 11.65 15.19 -3.43
C VAL A 164 11.81 13.94 -2.58
N GLY A 165 12.07 14.08 -1.28
CA GLY A 165 12.17 12.95 -0.34
C GLY A 165 10.91 12.10 -0.32
N ARG A 166 9.72 12.73 -0.30
CA ARG A 166 8.43 12.04 -0.39
C ARG A 166 8.22 11.34 -1.72
N GLY A 167 8.66 11.96 -2.83
CA GLY A 167 8.60 11.32 -4.16
C GLY A 167 9.51 10.10 -4.26
N VAL A 168 10.73 10.18 -3.72
CA VAL A 168 11.68 9.05 -3.69
C VAL A 168 11.20 7.94 -2.75
N ALA A 169 10.63 8.31 -1.59
CA ALA A 169 10.02 7.36 -0.67
C ALA A 169 8.87 6.60 -1.33
N GLY A 170 7.97 7.34 -2.00
CA GLY A 170 6.87 6.74 -2.76
C GLY A 170 7.37 5.83 -3.89
N PHE A 171 8.43 6.22 -4.59
CA PHE A 171 9.03 5.36 -5.63
C PHE A 171 9.55 4.03 -5.07
N GLY A 172 10.17 4.05 -3.89
CA GLY A 172 10.57 2.84 -3.19
C GLY A 172 9.37 2.00 -2.76
N ALA A 173 8.34 2.63 -2.21
CA ALA A 173 7.13 1.95 -1.75
C ALA A 173 6.31 1.32 -2.89
N GLY A 174 6.27 1.95 -4.06
CA GLY A 174 5.63 1.34 -5.23
C GLY A 174 6.37 0.09 -5.74
N GLY A 175 7.60 -0.16 -5.28
CA GLY A 175 8.41 -1.28 -5.76
C GLY A 175 8.55 -2.45 -4.81
N GLU A 176 8.01 -2.36 -3.59
CA GLU A 176 8.12 -3.38 -2.53
C GLU A 176 7.05 -4.48 -2.59
#